data_AF-A0A1Y1MGS6-F1
#
_entry.id   AF-A0A1Y1MGS6-F1
#
_cell.length_a   1.000
_cell.length_b   1.000
_cell.length_c   1.000
_cell.angle_alpha   90.00
_cell.angle_beta   90.00
_cell.angle_gamma   90.00
#
_symmetry.space_group_name_H-M   'P 1'
#
loop_
_entity.id
_entity.type
_entity.pdbx_description
1 polymer ?
#
loop_
_entity_poly.entity_id
_entity_poly.type
_entity_poly.pdbx_seq_one_letter_code
_entity_poly.pdbx_strand_id
1 'polypeptide(L)'
;PMRTPRDTFSLNQEDGMPMPSATPRDIKMHDLAMRNQLRSGLASLPKPKDTEWEFEIPDEEQETARADDTVEEDAAERDRREQAIRAAEEELERRRRTQVMQKDLPRPPVVDLTMLLKKADSIQNAAEAMIARETALLMANDAAQYPLTDSQFKGIYKPIERFDDDALADARLLILSETKPLPQLQQIQDFFESRAKNSMLLGLGCYNDDEEEQEAAMRAAFDAVQDSIMASAEQGAKLEKKLALHLGGYQKRQKMLKDKISDASDALEKARNALSGFKTLAISEDVAIDRRLEALREEVMYVTKREREAQE
;
A
#
# COMPACT_ATOMS: atom_id res chain seq x y z
N PRO A 1 -62.65 -33.58 14.94
CA PRO A 1 -61.39 -33.48 14.17
C PRO A 1 -60.32 -32.74 15.00
N MET A 2 -59.52 -33.53 15.71
CA MET A 2 -58.50 -33.09 16.67
C MET A 2 -57.36 -32.35 15.95
N ARG A 3 -57.11 -31.09 16.32
CA ARG A 3 -55.88 -30.36 15.97
C ARG A 3 -54.79 -30.76 16.95
N THR A 4 -53.62 -31.16 16.46
CA THR A 4 -52.46 -31.46 17.29
C THR A 4 -51.93 -30.17 17.97
N PRO A 5 -51.39 -30.26 19.20
CA PRO A 5 -50.84 -29.11 19.90
C PRO A 5 -49.54 -28.64 19.24
N ARG A 6 -49.35 -27.34 19.26
CA ARG A 6 -48.27 -26.59 18.60
C ARG A 6 -46.92 -26.91 19.23
N ASP A 7 -45.96 -27.26 18.37
CA ASP A 7 -44.57 -27.64 18.66
C ASP A 7 -43.83 -26.55 19.48
N THR A 8 -43.40 -26.90 20.69
CA THR A 8 -42.61 -26.03 21.59
C THR A 8 -41.10 -26.27 21.50
N PHE A 9 -40.65 -27.23 20.68
CA PHE A 9 -39.25 -27.67 20.66
C PHE A 9 -38.56 -27.48 19.32
N SER A 10 -39.09 -26.64 18.42
CA SER A 10 -38.43 -26.23 17.16
C SER A 10 -37.85 -27.37 16.33
N LEU A 11 -38.36 -28.60 16.49
CA LEU A 11 -37.82 -29.82 15.87
C LEU A 11 -38.17 -29.92 14.37
N ASN A 12 -39.01 -29.00 13.89
CA ASN A 12 -39.36 -28.84 12.48
C ASN A 12 -38.80 -27.56 11.85
N GLN A 13 -37.81 -26.90 12.45
CA GLN A 13 -37.06 -25.86 11.72
C GLN A 13 -36.23 -26.57 10.65
N GLU A 14 -36.67 -26.49 9.40
CA GLU A 14 -35.84 -26.84 8.25
C GLU A 14 -34.55 -26.01 8.32
N ASP A 15 -33.44 -26.70 8.53
CA ASP A 15 -32.10 -26.14 8.58
C ASP A 15 -31.79 -25.38 7.28
N GLY A 16 -31.65 -24.06 7.40
CA GLY A 16 -30.73 -23.26 6.58
C GLY A 16 -30.95 -23.19 5.06
N MET A 17 -32.02 -23.74 4.50
CA MET A 17 -32.27 -23.67 3.05
C MET A 17 -33.20 -22.48 2.73
N PRO A 18 -32.72 -21.43 2.03
CA PRO A 18 -33.60 -20.36 1.57
C PRO A 18 -34.60 -20.94 0.56
N MET A 19 -35.88 -20.95 0.94
CA MET A 19 -36.98 -21.29 0.05
C MET A 19 -36.84 -20.48 -1.26
N PRO A 20 -36.89 -21.10 -2.47
CA PRO A 20 -36.53 -20.42 -3.72
C PRO A 20 -37.46 -19.27 -4.15
N SER A 21 -38.47 -18.92 -3.34
CA SER A 21 -39.41 -17.84 -3.62
C SER A 21 -39.73 -16.96 -2.40
N ALA A 22 -38.78 -16.74 -1.48
CA ALA A 22 -38.98 -15.78 -0.40
C ALA A 22 -38.78 -14.35 -0.91
N THR A 23 -39.74 -13.46 -0.67
CA THR A 23 -39.58 -12.05 -1.03
C THR A 23 -38.56 -11.39 -0.08
N PRO A 24 -37.82 -10.35 -0.50
CA PRO A 24 -36.84 -9.67 0.37
C PRO A 24 -37.42 -9.12 1.68
N ARG A 25 -38.74 -8.95 1.77
CA ARG A 25 -39.45 -8.54 2.99
C ARG A 25 -39.56 -9.69 4.00
N ASP A 26 -39.73 -10.92 3.52
CA ASP A 26 -39.90 -12.11 4.35
C ASP A 26 -38.58 -12.48 5.05
N ILE A 27 -37.46 -12.37 4.34
CA ILE A 27 -36.11 -12.58 4.90
C ILE A 27 -35.83 -11.59 6.04
N LYS A 28 -36.18 -10.31 5.85
CA LYS A 28 -36.01 -9.27 6.89
C LYS A 28 -36.87 -9.54 8.12
N MET A 29 -38.11 -10.01 7.94
CA MET A 29 -38.99 -10.35 9.06
C MET A 29 -38.48 -11.57 9.82
N HIS A 30 -37.91 -12.55 9.13
CA HIS A 30 -37.27 -13.72 9.72
C HIS A 30 -36.04 -13.34 10.56
N ASP A 31 -35.14 -12.51 10.02
CA ASP A 31 -33.97 -12.02 10.74
C ASP A 31 -34.34 -11.22 11.99
N LEU A 32 -35.42 -10.44 11.91
CA LEU A 32 -35.90 -9.63 13.02
C LEU A 32 -36.56 -10.50 14.10
N ALA A 33 -37.25 -11.57 13.71
CA ALA A 33 -37.77 -12.57 14.64
C ALA A 33 -36.64 -13.33 15.35
N MET A 34 -35.60 -13.76 14.63
CA MET A 34 -34.44 -14.45 15.20
C MET A 34 -33.67 -13.54 16.18
N ARG A 35 -33.45 -12.27 15.82
CA ARG A 35 -32.84 -11.28 16.71
C ARG A 35 -33.63 -11.06 17.99
N ASN A 36 -34.95 -10.99 17.89
CA ASN A 36 -35.80 -10.81 19.07
C ASN A 36 -35.79 -12.04 19.97
N GLN A 37 -35.72 -13.25 19.39
CA GLN A 37 -35.60 -14.50 20.14
C GLN A 37 -34.25 -14.62 20.87
N LEU A 38 -33.14 -14.23 20.22
CA LEU A 38 -31.83 -14.17 20.88
C LEU A 38 -31.80 -13.10 21.98
N ARG A 39 -32.40 -11.94 21.74
CA ARG A 39 -32.44 -10.86 22.73
C ARG A 39 -33.25 -11.24 23.97
N SER A 40 -34.36 -11.95 23.83
CA SER A 40 -35.11 -12.46 24.98
C SER A 40 -34.36 -13.59 25.69
N GLY A 41 -33.67 -14.46 24.96
CA GLY A 41 -32.81 -15.51 25.53
C GLY A 41 -31.66 -14.93 26.35
N LEU A 42 -30.92 -13.97 25.81
CA LEU A 42 -29.82 -13.30 26.52
C LEU A 42 -30.30 -12.43 27.68
N ALA A 43 -31.49 -11.82 27.58
CA ALA A 43 -32.08 -11.06 28.67
C ALA A 43 -32.60 -11.95 29.83
N SER A 44 -32.85 -13.23 29.56
CA SER A 44 -33.23 -14.21 30.59
C SER A 44 -32.03 -14.77 31.37
N LEU A 45 -30.80 -14.50 30.91
CA LEU A 45 -29.61 -14.87 31.65
C LEU A 45 -29.49 -13.97 32.89
N PRO A 46 -29.23 -14.55 34.08
CA PRO A 46 -28.97 -13.76 35.27
C PRO A 46 -27.78 -12.84 35.02
N LYS A 47 -27.90 -11.57 35.41
CA LYS A 47 -26.81 -10.58 35.26
C LYS A 47 -25.54 -11.15 35.88
N PRO A 48 -24.38 -11.06 35.20
CA PRO A 48 -23.13 -11.53 35.76
C PRO A 48 -22.95 -10.87 37.12
N LYS A 49 -22.82 -11.68 38.17
CA LYS A 49 -22.40 -11.19 39.46
C LYS A 49 -20.94 -10.84 39.30
N ASP A 50 -20.57 -9.59 39.53
CA ASP A 50 -19.18 -9.19 39.74
C ASP A 50 -18.70 -9.86 41.03
N THR A 51 -18.34 -11.13 40.94
CA THR A 51 -17.50 -11.77 41.95
C THR A 51 -16.08 -11.32 41.64
N GLU A 52 -15.57 -10.43 42.48
CA GLU A 52 -14.14 -10.23 42.62
C GLU A 52 -13.52 -11.60 42.90
N TRP A 53 -12.92 -12.20 41.88
CA TRP A 53 -12.10 -13.39 42.06
C TRP A 53 -10.80 -12.91 42.71
N GLU A 54 -10.76 -12.96 44.04
CA GLU A 54 -9.51 -12.80 44.79
C GLU A 54 -8.65 -14.03 44.46
N PHE A 55 -7.67 -13.83 43.58
CA PHE A 55 -6.73 -14.85 43.16
C PHE A 55 -5.69 -15.00 44.28
N GLU A 56 -6.00 -15.82 45.29
CA GLU A 56 -4.97 -16.32 46.20
C GLU A 56 -4.08 -17.27 45.40
N ILE A 57 -2.86 -16.84 45.10
CA ILE A 57 -1.81 -17.66 44.50
C ILE A 57 -1.33 -18.63 45.58
N PRO A 58 -1.50 -19.96 45.44
CA PRO A 58 -0.83 -20.93 46.29
C PRO A 58 0.66 -21.00 45.93
N ASP A 59 1.52 -21.09 46.96
CA ASP A 59 2.98 -21.10 46.85
C ASP A 59 3.51 -22.16 45.86
N GLU A 60 4.55 -21.77 45.12
CA GLU A 60 5.26 -22.54 44.09
C GLU A 60 5.81 -23.87 44.64
N GLU A 61 5.16 -24.99 44.30
CA GLU A 61 5.84 -26.28 44.19
C GLU A 61 6.47 -26.39 42.80
N GLN A 62 7.80 -26.41 42.78
CA GLN A 62 8.64 -26.45 41.60
C GLN A 62 8.53 -27.82 40.91
N GLU A 63 7.53 -27.99 40.05
CA GLU A 63 7.51 -29.10 39.08
C GLU A 63 8.55 -28.86 37.99
N THR A 64 9.39 -29.87 37.79
CA THR A 64 10.48 -29.92 36.82
C THR A 64 10.01 -29.61 35.40
N ALA A 65 10.54 -28.53 34.82
CA ALA A 65 10.36 -28.14 33.43
C ALA A 65 10.76 -29.26 32.45
N ARG A 66 9.76 -29.96 31.91
CA ARG A 66 9.80 -30.38 30.51
C ARG A 66 9.17 -29.25 29.71
N ALA A 67 10.02 -28.32 29.26
CA ALA A 67 9.62 -27.30 28.30
C ALA A 67 9.41 -27.97 26.94
N ASP A 68 8.25 -28.60 26.75
CA ASP A 68 7.54 -28.45 25.48
C ASP A 68 6.81 -27.11 25.57
N ASP A 69 7.58 -26.01 25.56
CA ASP A 69 7.05 -24.69 25.24
C ASP A 69 6.85 -24.64 23.71
N THR A 70 5.97 -25.50 23.20
CA THR A 70 5.24 -25.17 21.98
C THR A 70 4.21 -24.13 22.40
N VAL A 71 4.66 -22.89 22.59
CA VAL A 71 3.76 -21.75 22.51
C VAL A 71 3.12 -21.89 21.13
N GLU A 72 1.83 -22.16 21.08
CA GLU A 72 1.09 -22.17 19.83
C GLU A 72 1.22 -20.76 19.25
N GLU A 73 2.20 -20.55 18.37
CA GLU A 73 2.34 -19.29 17.62
C GLU A 73 0.98 -18.97 17.00
N ASP A 74 0.55 -17.71 17.16
CA ASP A 74 -0.67 -17.17 16.58
C ASP A 74 -0.82 -17.70 15.14
N ALA A 75 -1.96 -18.31 14.82
CA ALA A 75 -2.16 -18.96 13.52
C ALA A 75 -1.82 -18.03 12.33
N ALA A 76 -2.03 -16.72 12.51
CA ALA A 76 -1.70 -15.69 11.53
C ALA A 76 -0.19 -15.51 11.28
N GLU A 77 0.68 -15.76 12.27
CA GLU A 77 2.14 -15.65 12.11
C GLU A 77 2.72 -16.88 11.40
N ARG A 78 2.22 -18.07 11.74
CA ARG A 78 2.56 -19.32 11.02
C ARG A 78 2.14 -19.25 9.56
N ASP A 79 0.91 -18.83 9.29
CA ASP A 79 0.40 -18.65 7.93
C ASP A 79 1.24 -17.62 7.15
N ARG A 80 1.64 -16.51 7.79
CA ARG A 80 2.50 -15.49 7.14
C ARG A 80 3.87 -16.07 6.79
N ARG A 81 4.47 -16.86 7.68
CA ARG A 81 5.77 -17.49 7.46
C ARG A 81 5.71 -18.55 6.35
N GLU A 82 4.69 -19.40 6.37
CA GLU A 82 4.47 -20.40 5.33
C GLU A 82 4.17 -19.76 3.98
N GLN A 83 3.38 -18.69 3.94
CA GLN A 83 3.15 -17.92 2.72
C GLN A 83 4.43 -17.28 2.20
N ALA A 84 5.28 -16.74 3.08
CA ALA A 84 6.56 -16.16 2.67
C ALA A 84 7.51 -17.23 2.08
N ILE A 85 7.56 -18.42 2.68
CA ILE A 85 8.35 -19.55 2.17
C ILE A 85 7.81 -20.00 0.81
N ARG A 86 6.49 -20.19 0.69
CA ARG A 86 5.85 -20.60 -0.56
C ARG A 86 6.03 -19.54 -1.65
N ALA A 87 5.90 -18.25 -1.32
CA ALA A 87 6.14 -17.16 -2.26
C ALA A 87 7.61 -17.13 -2.73
N ALA A 88 8.56 -17.38 -1.83
CA ALA A 88 9.97 -17.46 -2.19
C ALA A 88 10.26 -18.66 -3.12
N GLU A 89 9.65 -19.83 -2.84
CA GLU A 89 9.74 -21.01 -3.72
C GLU A 89 9.12 -20.74 -5.10
N GLU A 90 7.93 -20.13 -5.15
CA GLU A 90 7.26 -19.74 -6.40
C GLU A 90 8.07 -18.70 -7.19
N GLU A 91 8.74 -17.77 -6.51
CA GLU A 91 9.59 -16.77 -7.16
C GLU A 91 10.86 -17.40 -7.74
N LEU A 92 11.47 -18.36 -7.01
CA LEU A 92 12.59 -19.15 -7.53
C LEU A 92 12.17 -19.99 -8.74
N GLU A 93 11.02 -20.64 -8.70
CA GLU A 93 10.48 -21.36 -9.85
C GLU A 93 10.18 -20.41 -11.02
N ARG A 94 9.59 -19.24 -10.76
CA ARG A 94 9.30 -18.23 -11.79
C ARG A 94 10.59 -17.73 -12.44
N ARG A 95 11.64 -17.52 -11.66
CA ARG A 95 12.97 -17.10 -12.14
C ARG A 95 13.66 -18.19 -12.99
N ARG A 96 13.33 -19.46 -12.76
CA ARG A 96 13.80 -20.61 -13.57
C ARG A 96 13.02 -20.82 -14.86
N ARG A 97 11.81 -20.27 -14.98
CA ARG A 97 11.02 -20.30 -16.23
C ARG A 97 11.62 -19.39 -17.30
N THR A 98 11.12 -19.52 -18.52
CA THR A 98 11.58 -18.74 -19.68
C THR A 98 11.17 -17.27 -19.57
N GLN A 99 11.89 -16.37 -20.25
CA GLN A 99 11.60 -14.93 -20.20
C GLN A 99 10.20 -14.57 -20.70
N VAL A 100 9.67 -15.36 -21.65
CA VAL A 100 8.30 -15.20 -22.18
C VAL A 100 7.27 -15.43 -21.07
N MET A 101 7.49 -16.44 -20.21
CA MET A 101 6.64 -16.72 -19.07
C MET A 101 6.84 -15.73 -17.91
N GLN A 102 8.05 -15.24 -17.69
CA GLN A 102 8.31 -14.24 -16.64
C GLN A 102 7.67 -12.89 -16.93
N LYS A 103 7.53 -12.54 -18.21
CA LYS A 103 6.96 -11.27 -18.69
C LYS A 103 5.49 -11.40 -19.13
N ASP A 104 4.88 -12.57 -18.92
CA ASP A 104 3.51 -12.87 -19.34
C ASP A 104 3.21 -12.52 -20.82
N LEU A 105 4.19 -12.75 -21.70
CA LEU A 105 4.03 -12.49 -23.13
C LEU A 105 3.17 -13.58 -23.81
N PRO A 106 2.40 -13.24 -24.85
CA PRO A 106 1.54 -14.20 -25.54
C PRO A 106 2.37 -15.30 -26.20
N ARG A 107 2.03 -16.57 -25.91
CA ARG A 107 2.68 -17.75 -26.50
C ARG A 107 1.95 -18.19 -27.77
N PRO A 108 2.67 -18.74 -28.77
CA PRO A 108 2.04 -19.26 -29.97
C PRO A 108 1.18 -20.50 -29.67
N PRO A 109 -0.03 -20.62 -30.26
CA PRO A 109 -0.91 -21.77 -30.03
C PRO A 109 -0.40 -23.05 -30.71
N VAL A 110 0.36 -22.94 -31.80
CA VAL A 110 0.88 -24.10 -32.54
C VAL A 110 2.40 -24.02 -32.60
N VAL A 111 3.07 -25.05 -32.06
CA VAL A 111 4.53 -25.18 -32.09
C VAL A 111 4.90 -26.48 -32.80
N ASP A 112 5.49 -26.36 -34.00
CA ASP A 112 6.04 -27.48 -34.77
C ASP A 112 7.57 -27.44 -34.72
N LEU A 113 8.16 -28.33 -33.92
CA LEU A 113 9.60 -28.39 -33.70
C LEU A 113 10.36 -28.73 -34.99
N THR A 114 9.80 -29.59 -35.84
CA THR A 114 10.48 -30.05 -37.07
C THR A 114 10.63 -28.93 -38.09
N MET A 115 9.62 -28.08 -38.19
CA MET A 115 9.63 -26.90 -39.05
C MET A 115 10.58 -25.82 -38.53
N LEU A 116 10.63 -25.61 -37.21
CA LEU A 116 11.53 -24.63 -36.58
C LEU A 116 13.01 -25.03 -36.74
N LEU A 117 13.35 -26.31 -36.56
CA LEU A 117 14.72 -26.79 -36.77
C LEU A 117 15.17 -26.65 -38.23
N LYS A 118 14.31 -26.99 -39.20
CA LYS A 118 14.60 -26.78 -40.63
C LYS A 118 14.84 -25.31 -40.96
N LYS A 119 14.07 -24.40 -40.36
CA LYS A 119 14.28 -22.95 -40.50
C LYS A 119 15.60 -22.52 -39.87
N ALA A 120 15.94 -23.03 -38.69
CA ALA A 120 17.22 -22.73 -38.04
C ALA A 120 18.42 -23.17 -38.90
N ASP A 121 18.34 -24.33 -39.55
CA ASP A 121 19.41 -24.84 -40.43
C ASP A 121 19.52 -24.09 -41.76
N SER A 122 18.50 -23.32 -42.16
CA SER A 122 18.54 -22.49 -43.37
C SER A 122 19.28 -21.15 -43.17
N ILE A 123 19.62 -20.80 -41.92
CA ILE A 123 20.33 -19.56 -41.59
C ILE A 123 21.81 -19.71 -41.91
N GLN A 124 22.37 -18.79 -42.70
CA GLN A 124 23.77 -18.84 -43.14
C GLN A 124 24.77 -18.56 -42.01
N ASN A 125 24.39 -17.70 -41.06
CA ASN A 125 25.23 -17.34 -39.91
C ASN A 125 25.22 -18.45 -38.85
N ALA A 126 26.39 -19.02 -38.57
CA ALA A 126 26.52 -20.14 -37.63
C ALA A 126 26.05 -19.80 -36.19
N ALA A 127 26.33 -18.58 -35.72
CA ALA A 127 25.91 -18.12 -34.39
C ALA A 127 24.39 -17.94 -34.29
N GLU A 128 23.77 -17.33 -35.30
CA GLU A 128 22.31 -17.16 -35.37
C GLU A 128 21.60 -18.50 -35.51
N ALA A 129 22.16 -19.43 -36.29
CA ALA A 129 21.64 -20.79 -36.40
C ALA A 129 21.67 -21.53 -35.06
N MET A 130 22.75 -21.39 -34.27
CA MET A 130 22.85 -21.97 -32.93
C MET A 130 21.77 -21.41 -31.99
N ILE A 131 21.60 -20.09 -31.96
CA ILE A 131 20.55 -19.43 -31.16
C ILE A 131 19.15 -19.88 -31.61
N ALA A 132 18.91 -19.97 -32.91
CA ALA A 132 17.62 -20.40 -33.45
C ALA A 132 17.27 -21.86 -33.10
N ARG A 133 18.26 -22.75 -33.02
CA ARG A 133 18.04 -24.14 -32.55
C ARG A 133 17.68 -24.19 -31.07
N GLU A 134 18.43 -23.48 -30.23
CA GLU A 134 18.15 -23.44 -28.78
C GLU A 134 16.79 -22.80 -28.47
N THR A 135 16.42 -21.74 -29.19
CA THR A 135 15.10 -21.11 -29.02
C THR A 135 13.97 -22.04 -29.43
N ALA A 136 14.12 -22.82 -30.51
CA ALA A 136 13.14 -23.82 -30.91
C ALA A 136 12.95 -24.92 -29.85
N LEU A 137 14.04 -25.37 -29.23
CA LEU A 137 14.00 -26.34 -28.12
C LEU A 137 13.31 -25.75 -26.88
N LEU A 138 13.58 -24.48 -26.56
CA LEU A 138 12.97 -23.76 -25.46
C LEU A 138 11.47 -23.55 -25.66
N MET A 139 11.03 -23.17 -26.86
CA MET A 139 9.61 -23.05 -27.21
C MET A 139 8.89 -24.41 -27.13
N ALA A 140 9.54 -25.49 -27.54
CA ALA A 140 9.00 -26.84 -27.42
C ALA A 140 8.85 -27.28 -25.96
N ASN A 141 9.78 -26.88 -25.10
CA ASN A 141 9.70 -27.14 -23.66
C ASN A 141 8.55 -26.38 -23.00
N ASP A 142 8.41 -25.09 -23.30
CA ASP A 142 7.31 -24.28 -22.77
C ASP A 142 5.94 -24.83 -23.19
N ALA A 143 5.80 -25.25 -24.45
CA ALA A 143 4.57 -25.85 -24.96
C ALA A 143 4.25 -27.22 -24.30
N ALA A 144 5.27 -28.00 -23.94
CA ALA A 144 5.10 -29.31 -23.31
C ALA A 144 4.87 -29.24 -21.80
N GLN A 145 5.59 -28.36 -21.09
CA GLN A 145 5.47 -28.22 -19.63
C GLN A 145 4.27 -27.35 -19.23
N TYR A 146 3.93 -26.33 -20.03
CA TYR A 146 2.88 -25.36 -19.73
C TYR A 146 1.92 -25.18 -20.92
N PRO A 147 1.14 -26.22 -21.26
CA PRO A 147 0.21 -26.16 -22.39
C PRO A 147 -0.85 -25.07 -22.16
N LEU A 148 -1.13 -24.29 -23.21
CA LEU A 148 -2.27 -23.37 -23.23
C LEU A 148 -3.54 -24.14 -23.62
N THR A 149 -4.69 -23.61 -23.22
CA THR A 149 -6.00 -24.01 -23.75
C THR A 149 -5.95 -23.88 -25.28
N ASP A 150 -6.25 -24.95 -26.01
CA ASP A 150 -6.15 -25.10 -27.48
C ASP A 150 -4.73 -25.13 -28.09
N SER A 151 -3.69 -25.37 -27.30
CA SER A 151 -2.33 -25.52 -27.85
C SER A 151 -2.08 -26.89 -28.52
N GLN A 152 -1.40 -26.87 -29.68
CA GLN A 152 -0.96 -28.06 -30.40
C GLN A 152 0.56 -28.10 -30.50
N PHE A 153 1.17 -29.11 -29.87
CA PHE A 153 2.59 -29.41 -30.02
C PHE A 153 2.79 -30.58 -31.00
N LYS A 154 3.67 -30.40 -31.99
CA LYS A 154 4.07 -31.45 -32.94
C LYS A 154 5.57 -31.67 -32.87
N GLY A 155 5.99 -32.83 -32.36
CA GLY A 155 7.40 -33.23 -32.28
C GLY A 155 7.70 -34.20 -31.13
N ILE A 156 8.93 -34.70 -31.09
CA ILE A 156 9.45 -35.46 -29.95
C ILE A 156 10.13 -34.48 -29.01
N TYR A 157 9.66 -34.41 -27.76
CA TYR A 157 10.18 -33.52 -26.75
C TYR A 157 11.48 -34.07 -26.13
N LYS A 158 12.47 -33.19 -25.95
CA LYS A 158 13.67 -33.47 -25.17
C LYS A 158 13.73 -32.49 -23.99
N PRO A 159 13.88 -32.98 -22.73
CA PRO A 159 14.14 -32.11 -21.59
C PRO A 159 15.39 -31.25 -21.79
N ILE A 160 15.30 -29.98 -21.39
CA ILE A 160 16.41 -29.02 -21.47
C ILE A 160 17.40 -29.30 -20.34
N GLU A 161 18.68 -29.11 -20.62
CA GLU A 161 19.75 -29.17 -19.64
C GLU A 161 19.60 -28.06 -18.58
N ARG A 162 19.76 -28.40 -17.31
CA ARG A 162 19.65 -27.45 -16.21
C ARG A 162 21.05 -26.92 -15.88
N PHE A 163 21.19 -25.60 -15.83
CA PHE A 163 22.40 -24.92 -15.40
C PHE A 163 22.21 -24.34 -14.00
N ASP A 164 23.30 -24.17 -13.26
CA ASP A 164 23.28 -23.53 -11.95
C ASP A 164 22.90 -22.04 -12.06
N ASP A 165 22.15 -21.55 -11.07
CA ASP A 165 21.61 -20.18 -11.07
C ASP A 165 22.73 -19.11 -11.08
N ASP A 166 23.88 -19.42 -10.46
CA ASP A 166 25.06 -18.54 -10.43
C ASP A 166 25.74 -18.45 -11.80
N ALA A 167 25.91 -19.58 -12.49
CA ALA A 167 26.49 -19.62 -13.83
C ALA A 167 25.62 -18.87 -14.85
N LEU A 168 24.30 -18.94 -14.71
CA LEU A 168 23.37 -18.17 -15.54
C LEU A 168 23.45 -16.66 -15.25
N ALA A 169 23.69 -16.26 -14.00
CA ALA A 169 23.87 -14.86 -13.64
C ALA A 169 25.17 -14.29 -14.24
N ASP A 170 26.27 -15.04 -14.14
CA ASP A 170 27.55 -14.66 -14.74
C ASP A 170 27.46 -14.55 -16.26
N ALA A 171 26.81 -15.52 -16.92
CA ALA A 171 26.59 -15.49 -18.36
C ALA A 171 25.77 -14.25 -18.80
N ARG A 172 24.73 -13.88 -18.05
CA ARG A 172 23.94 -12.67 -18.32
C ARG A 172 24.78 -11.41 -18.18
N LEU A 173 25.65 -11.35 -17.17
CA LEU A 173 26.56 -10.22 -16.96
C LEU A 173 27.54 -10.09 -18.12
N LEU A 174 28.12 -11.20 -18.58
CA LEU A 174 29.01 -11.22 -19.75
C LEU A 174 28.30 -10.72 -21.02
N ILE A 175 27.09 -11.24 -21.29
CA ILE A 175 26.27 -10.78 -22.43
C ILE A 175 26.03 -9.27 -22.33
N LEU A 176 25.62 -8.76 -21.17
CA LEU A 176 25.38 -7.33 -20.97
C LEU A 176 26.65 -6.49 -21.21
N SER A 177 27.82 -7.00 -20.81
CA SER A 177 29.10 -6.30 -21.01
C SER A 177 29.54 -6.23 -22.48
N GLU A 178 29.18 -7.23 -23.28
CA GLU A 178 29.53 -7.29 -24.71
C GLU A 178 28.47 -6.62 -25.60
N THR A 179 27.20 -6.61 -25.18
CA THR A 179 26.14 -5.95 -25.93
C THR A 179 26.27 -4.44 -25.87
N LYS A 180 25.99 -3.77 -26.99
CA LYS A 180 25.84 -2.31 -27.01
C LYS A 180 24.75 -1.90 -26.01
N PRO A 181 24.93 -0.80 -25.26
CA PRO A 181 23.89 -0.31 -24.37
C PRO A 181 22.60 -0.09 -25.15
N LEU A 182 21.45 -0.26 -24.49
CA LEU A 182 20.17 0.03 -25.11
C LEU A 182 20.21 1.46 -25.67
N PRO A 183 19.71 1.67 -26.90
CA PRO A 183 19.62 3.02 -27.45
C PRO A 183 18.83 3.91 -26.49
N GLN A 184 19.29 5.15 -26.33
CA GLN A 184 18.58 6.10 -25.48
C GLN A 184 17.16 6.30 -26.00
N LEU A 185 16.23 6.64 -25.11
CA LEU A 185 14.82 6.84 -25.48
C LEU A 185 14.67 7.89 -26.59
N GLN A 186 15.55 8.89 -26.63
CA GLN A 186 15.65 9.87 -27.72
C GLN A 186 16.01 9.21 -29.06
N GLN A 187 16.96 8.28 -29.10
CA GLN A 187 17.33 7.57 -30.33
C GLN A 187 16.23 6.61 -30.82
N ILE A 188 15.49 6.00 -29.89
CA ILE A 188 14.32 5.18 -30.22
C ILE A 188 13.22 6.07 -30.81
N GLN A 189 13.00 7.23 -30.18
CA GLN A 189 12.06 8.24 -30.63
C GLN A 189 12.45 8.76 -32.02
N ASP A 190 13.71 9.16 -32.23
CA ASP A 190 14.23 9.61 -33.52
C ASP A 190 14.14 8.52 -34.59
N PHE A 191 14.41 7.25 -34.25
CA PHE A 191 14.25 6.13 -35.19
C PHE A 191 12.78 5.92 -35.57
N PHE A 192 11.87 6.02 -34.60
CA PHE A 192 10.43 5.91 -34.83
C PHE A 192 9.88 7.10 -35.62
N GLU A 193 10.34 8.31 -35.31
CA GLU A 193 10.00 9.56 -36.00
C GLU A 193 10.58 9.61 -37.41
N SER A 194 11.80 9.10 -37.63
CA SER A 194 12.40 9.00 -38.97
C SER A 194 11.66 8.02 -39.89
N ARG A 195 10.87 7.10 -39.31
CA ARG A 195 9.99 6.21 -40.07
C ARG A 195 8.71 6.93 -40.52
N ALA A 196 8.34 8.03 -39.88
CA ALA A 196 7.24 8.89 -40.29
C ALA A 196 7.76 9.97 -41.25
N LYS A 197 7.08 10.15 -42.39
CA LYS A 197 7.45 11.20 -43.36
C LYS A 197 7.10 12.62 -42.85
N ASN A 198 6.19 12.75 -41.89
CA ASN A 198 5.76 14.01 -41.26
C ASN A 198 5.50 13.80 -39.76
N SER A 199 5.89 14.77 -38.93
CA SER A 199 5.72 14.78 -37.45
C SER A 199 4.26 14.65 -36.98
N MET A 200 3.30 14.96 -37.85
CA MET A 200 1.86 14.85 -37.58
C MET A 200 1.32 13.41 -37.69
N LEU A 201 2.15 12.48 -38.17
CA LEU A 201 1.81 11.11 -38.50
C LEU A 201 2.36 10.11 -37.47
N LEU A 202 2.47 10.52 -36.20
CA LEU A 202 2.84 9.62 -35.11
C LEU A 202 1.66 8.68 -34.82
N GLY A 203 1.62 7.53 -35.50
CA GLY A 203 0.64 6.46 -35.25
C GLY A 203 -0.70 6.59 -35.98
N LEU A 204 -0.91 7.65 -36.76
CA LEU A 204 -2.11 7.87 -37.60
C LEU A 204 -1.80 7.82 -39.11
N GLY A 205 -0.68 7.20 -39.48
CA GLY A 205 -0.14 7.20 -40.85
C GLY A 205 -0.52 6.02 -41.72
N CYS A 206 -1.62 5.38 -41.40
CA CYS A 206 -2.24 4.34 -42.20
C CYS A 206 -3.75 4.65 -42.04
N TYR A 207 -4.43 5.40 -42.89
CA TYR A 207 -4.53 5.33 -44.35
C TYR A 207 -5.12 6.66 -44.88
N ASN A 208 -4.78 6.99 -46.12
CA ASN A 208 -5.41 7.97 -47.04
C ASN A 208 -4.87 9.43 -47.02
N ASP A 209 -4.50 9.88 -48.23
CA ASP A 209 -4.02 11.24 -48.56
C ASP A 209 -5.18 12.26 -48.66
N ASP A 210 -6.42 11.85 -48.37
CA ASP A 210 -7.61 12.70 -48.46
C ASP A 210 -7.76 13.54 -47.18
N GLU A 211 -7.64 14.87 -47.33
CA GLU A 211 -7.68 15.85 -46.23
C GLU A 211 -8.98 15.74 -45.39
N GLU A 212 -10.09 15.35 -46.00
CA GLU A 212 -11.40 15.23 -45.33
C GLU A 212 -11.45 14.05 -44.34
N GLU A 213 -10.82 12.92 -44.67
CA GLU A 213 -10.74 11.75 -43.78
C GLU A 213 -9.77 12.01 -42.62
N GLN A 214 -8.72 12.77 -42.86
CA GLN A 214 -7.79 13.22 -41.82
C GLN A 214 -8.48 14.17 -40.82
N GLU A 215 -9.28 15.12 -41.30
CA GLU A 215 -10.07 15.99 -40.43
C GLU A 215 -11.08 15.19 -39.59
N ALA A 216 -11.75 14.21 -40.20
CA ALA A 216 -12.68 13.32 -39.50
C ALA A 216 -11.98 12.47 -38.42
N ALA A 217 -10.82 11.89 -38.73
CA ALA A 217 -10.03 11.13 -37.76
C ALA A 217 -9.52 12.00 -36.60
N MET A 218 -9.09 13.23 -36.90
CA MET A 218 -8.64 14.19 -35.89
C MET A 218 -9.79 14.65 -34.98
N ARG A 219 -10.98 14.89 -35.54
CA ARG A 219 -12.19 15.21 -34.75
C ARG A 219 -12.60 14.03 -33.87
N ALA A 220 -12.58 12.80 -34.39
CA ALA A 220 -12.89 11.62 -33.60
C ALA A 220 -11.88 11.40 -32.45
N ALA A 221 -10.59 11.62 -32.69
CA ALA A 221 -9.56 11.57 -31.66
C ALA A 221 -9.75 12.67 -30.61
N PHE A 222 -10.11 13.88 -31.03
CA PHE A 222 -10.42 14.99 -30.13
C PHE A 222 -11.64 14.67 -29.25
N ASP A 223 -12.73 14.16 -29.84
CA ASP A 223 -13.93 13.76 -29.11
C ASP A 223 -13.62 12.64 -28.09
N ALA A 224 -12.81 11.64 -28.46
CA ALA A 224 -12.40 10.58 -27.54
C ALA A 224 -11.56 11.11 -26.35
N VAL A 225 -10.67 12.07 -26.60
CA VAL A 225 -9.89 12.74 -25.54
C VAL A 225 -10.82 13.57 -24.66
N GLN A 226 -11.76 14.30 -25.26
CA GLN A 226 -12.74 15.10 -24.53
C GLN A 226 -13.60 14.23 -23.60
N ASP A 227 -14.08 13.09 -24.09
CA ASP A 227 -14.85 12.12 -23.30
C ASP A 227 -14.02 11.55 -22.15
N SER A 228 -12.76 11.21 -22.39
CA SER A 228 -11.82 10.75 -21.35
C SER A 228 -11.59 11.83 -20.27
N ILE A 229 -11.42 13.08 -20.66
CA ILE A 229 -11.26 14.22 -19.73
C ILE A 229 -12.53 14.39 -18.91
N MET A 230 -13.71 14.33 -19.54
CA MET A 230 -14.99 14.45 -18.83
C MET A 230 -15.19 13.29 -17.83
N ALA A 231 -14.93 12.05 -18.24
CA ALA A 231 -15.02 10.89 -17.36
C ALA A 231 -14.04 11.00 -16.17
N SER A 232 -12.80 11.42 -16.44
CA SER A 232 -11.77 11.62 -15.40
C SER A 232 -12.14 12.75 -14.44
N ALA A 233 -12.70 13.86 -14.95
CA ALA A 233 -13.16 14.98 -14.14
C ALA A 233 -14.33 14.58 -13.23
N GLU A 234 -15.28 13.79 -13.71
CA GLU A 234 -16.38 13.27 -12.90
C GLU A 234 -15.89 12.33 -11.80
N GLN A 235 -14.95 11.42 -12.13
CA GLN A 235 -14.33 10.55 -11.14
C GLN A 235 -13.52 11.34 -10.11
N GLY A 236 -12.76 12.34 -10.56
CA GLY A 236 -12.03 13.29 -9.71
C GLY A 236 -12.96 14.01 -8.75
N ALA A 237 -14.07 14.57 -9.24
CA ALA A 237 -15.06 15.25 -8.41
C ALA A 237 -15.71 14.32 -7.38
N LYS A 238 -15.95 13.04 -7.72
CA LYS A 238 -16.45 12.03 -6.77
C LYS A 238 -15.41 11.71 -5.70
N LEU A 239 -14.14 11.56 -6.07
CA LEU A 239 -13.05 11.32 -5.12
C LEU A 239 -12.82 12.52 -4.22
N GLU A 240 -12.81 13.74 -4.76
CA GLU A 240 -12.68 14.97 -3.98
C GLU A 240 -13.80 15.11 -2.96
N LYS A 241 -15.05 14.81 -3.31
CA LYS A 241 -16.17 14.81 -2.35
C LYS A 241 -15.96 13.80 -1.23
N LYS A 242 -15.47 12.59 -1.54
CA LYS A 242 -15.14 11.57 -0.52
C LYS A 242 -13.99 12.02 0.37
N LEU A 243 -12.91 12.53 -0.22
CA LEU A 243 -11.75 13.04 0.51
C LEU A 243 -12.11 14.24 1.38
N ALA A 244 -12.93 15.17 0.90
CA ALA A 244 -13.42 16.30 1.69
C ALA A 244 -14.26 15.84 2.89
N LEU A 245 -15.09 14.79 2.73
CA LEU A 245 -15.86 14.22 3.82
C LEU A 245 -14.95 13.61 4.90
N HIS A 246 -13.96 12.82 4.53
CA HIS A 246 -13.08 12.13 5.47
C HIS A 246 -11.99 13.04 6.05
N LEU A 247 -11.33 13.85 5.21
CA LEU A 247 -10.18 14.66 5.57
C LEU A 247 -10.55 16.08 6.00
N GLY A 248 -11.75 16.58 5.66
CA GLY A 248 -12.13 17.96 5.98
C GLY A 248 -12.12 18.28 7.48
N GLY A 249 -12.53 17.32 8.32
CA GLY A 249 -12.43 17.44 9.77
C GLY A 249 -10.98 17.50 10.26
N TYR A 250 -10.12 16.62 9.73
CA TYR A 250 -8.69 16.59 10.04
C TYR A 250 -7.98 17.87 9.59
N GLN A 251 -8.29 18.40 8.41
CA GLN A 251 -7.76 19.67 7.92
C GLN A 251 -8.13 20.85 8.83
N LYS A 252 -9.39 20.92 9.29
CA LYS A 252 -9.83 21.94 10.26
C LYS A 252 -9.08 21.81 11.60
N ARG A 253 -8.92 20.58 12.09
CA ARG A 253 -8.18 20.31 13.34
C ARG A 253 -6.70 20.68 13.19
N GLN A 254 -6.08 20.32 12.07
CA GLN A 254 -4.70 20.70 11.75
C GLN A 254 -4.54 22.22 11.75
N LYS A 255 -5.43 22.95 11.07
CA LYS A 255 -5.41 24.41 11.04
C LYS A 255 -5.52 25.01 12.45
N MET A 256 -6.50 24.56 13.24
CA MET A 256 -6.67 25.02 14.62
C MET A 256 -5.45 24.73 15.50
N LEU A 257 -4.85 23.54 15.39
CA LEU A 257 -3.65 23.19 16.14
C LEU A 257 -2.46 24.05 15.73
N LYS A 258 -2.29 24.30 14.43
CA LYS A 258 -1.25 25.19 13.90
C LYS A 258 -1.39 26.61 14.47
N ASP A 259 -2.61 27.15 14.46
CA ASP A 259 -2.89 28.50 14.99
C ASP A 259 -2.59 28.54 16.50
N LYS A 260 -3.03 27.54 17.28
CA LYS A 260 -2.71 27.44 18.72
C LYS A 260 -1.21 27.36 19.01
N ILE A 261 -0.45 26.63 18.19
CA ILE A 261 1.01 26.54 18.35
C ILE A 261 1.66 27.90 18.08
N SER A 262 1.20 28.61 17.05
CA SER A 262 1.67 29.96 16.73
C SER A 262 1.40 30.93 17.87
N ASP A 263 0.15 30.98 18.36
CA ASP A 263 -0.25 31.87 19.46
C ASP A 263 0.53 31.57 20.74
N ALA A 264 0.75 30.29 21.06
CA ALA A 264 1.54 29.87 22.21
C ALA A 264 3.02 30.27 22.07
N SER A 265 3.59 30.17 20.86
CA SER A 265 4.95 30.63 20.57
C SER A 265 5.08 32.13 20.79
N ASP A 266 4.16 32.94 20.25
CA ASP A 266 4.15 34.39 20.41
C ASP A 266 3.98 34.81 21.87
N ALA A 267 3.12 34.11 22.62
CA ALA A 267 2.93 34.35 24.05
C ALA A 267 4.21 34.02 24.85
N LEU A 268 4.90 32.93 24.48
CA LEU A 268 6.14 32.51 25.11
C LEU A 268 7.26 33.52 24.85
N GLU A 269 7.39 34.04 23.62
CA GLU A 269 8.36 35.10 23.31
C GLU A 269 8.08 36.39 24.11
N LYS A 270 6.82 36.83 24.18
CA LYS A 270 6.42 37.98 25.01
C LYS A 270 6.76 37.77 26.48
N ALA A 271 6.49 36.58 27.02
CA ALA A 271 6.82 36.24 28.40
C ALA A 271 8.34 36.22 28.65
N ARG A 272 9.14 35.70 27.71
CA ARG A 272 10.61 35.73 27.78
C ARG A 272 11.17 37.15 27.75
N ASN A 273 10.62 38.00 26.89
CA ASN A 273 10.99 39.41 26.81
C ASN A 273 10.63 40.15 28.11
N ALA A 274 9.41 39.93 28.62
CA ALA A 274 8.98 40.50 29.89
C ALA A 274 9.85 40.02 31.07
N LEU A 275 10.15 38.72 31.16
CA LEU A 275 11.05 38.17 32.17
C LEU A 275 12.43 38.82 32.13
N SER A 276 12.98 38.99 30.92
CA SER A 276 14.29 39.65 30.73
C SER A 276 14.22 41.11 31.17
N GLY A 277 13.15 41.81 30.84
CA GLY A 277 12.88 43.17 31.32
C GLY A 277 12.78 43.25 32.84
N PHE A 278 12.03 42.36 33.49
CA PHE A 278 11.88 42.34 34.94
C PHE A 278 13.18 41.98 35.67
N LYS A 279 14.02 41.12 35.10
CA LYS A 279 15.35 40.84 35.66
C LYS A 279 16.23 42.08 35.66
N THR A 280 16.27 42.79 34.54
CA THR A 280 17.03 44.06 34.45
C THR A 280 16.46 45.11 35.40
N LEU A 281 15.13 45.21 35.49
CA LEU A 281 14.46 46.15 36.39
C LEU A 281 14.75 45.82 37.86
N ALA A 282 14.72 44.55 38.25
CA ALA A 282 15.06 44.12 39.61
C ALA A 282 16.48 44.53 39.99
N ILE A 283 17.47 44.26 39.13
CA ILE A 283 18.86 44.69 39.35
C ILE A 283 18.95 46.22 39.48
N SER A 284 18.21 46.97 38.66
CA SER A 284 18.22 48.43 38.74
C SER A 284 17.55 48.96 40.00
N GLU A 285 16.50 48.29 40.49
CA GLU A 285 15.81 48.70 41.72
C GLU A 285 16.64 48.36 42.95
N ASP A 286 17.33 47.22 42.99
CA ASP A 286 18.27 46.88 44.06
C ASP A 286 19.34 47.97 44.21
N VAL A 287 19.96 48.38 43.10
CA VAL A 287 20.94 49.49 43.09
C VAL A 287 20.29 50.83 43.49
N ALA A 288 19.05 51.09 43.08
CA ALA A 288 18.34 52.31 43.44
C ALA A 288 17.99 52.36 44.94
N ILE A 289 17.61 51.22 45.54
CA ILE A 289 17.34 51.08 46.97
C ILE A 289 18.62 51.38 47.76
N ASP A 290 19.75 50.78 47.39
CA ASP A 290 21.02 51.02 48.07
C ASP A 290 21.41 52.51 48.05
N ARG A 291 21.30 53.17 46.88
CA ARG A 291 21.57 54.61 46.76
C ARG A 291 20.62 55.47 47.60
N ARG A 292 19.33 55.13 47.63
CA ARG A 292 18.34 55.86 48.45
C ARG A 292 18.64 55.70 49.95
N LEU A 293 19.00 54.50 50.39
CA LEU A 293 19.38 54.23 51.77
C LEU A 293 20.65 54.98 52.18
N GLU A 294 21.64 55.03 51.30
CA GLU A 294 22.88 55.76 51.54
C GLU A 294 22.64 57.27 51.66
N ALA A 295 21.87 57.86 50.73
CA ALA A 295 21.48 59.27 50.79
C ALA A 295 20.72 59.62 52.08
N LEU A 296 19.75 58.80 52.50
CA LEU A 296 19.02 59.01 53.75
C LEU A 296 19.92 58.89 54.97
N ARG A 297 20.90 57.96 54.97
CA ARG A 297 21.88 57.84 56.06
C ARG A 297 22.76 59.09 56.15
N GLU A 298 23.21 59.63 55.02
CA GLU A 298 23.98 60.87 54.98
C GLU A 298 23.18 62.07 55.50
N GLU A 299 21.92 62.21 55.08
CA GLU A 299 21.02 63.26 55.56
C GLU A 299 20.79 63.17 57.08
N VAL A 300 20.52 61.96 57.59
CA VAL A 300 20.35 61.74 59.04
C VAL A 300 21.63 62.08 59.78
N MET A 301 22.80 61.61 59.31
CA MET A 301 24.08 61.94 59.92
C MET A 301 24.34 63.44 59.96
N TYR A 302 24.01 64.16 58.88
CA TYR A 302 24.14 65.61 58.82
C TYR A 302 23.24 66.31 59.83
N VAL A 303 21.97 65.92 59.93
CA VAL A 303 21.01 66.47 60.90
C VAL A 303 21.45 66.18 62.33
N THR A 304 21.84 64.94 62.64
CA THR A 304 22.33 64.57 63.98
C THR A 304 23.58 65.34 64.38
N LYS A 305 24.50 65.58 63.43
CA LYS A 305 25.68 66.41 63.69
C LYS A 305 25.29 67.85 64.04
N ARG A 306 24.36 68.42 63.27
CA ARG A 306 23.84 69.78 63.49
C ARG A 306 23.08 69.92 64.81
N GLU A 307 22.31 68.89 65.19
CA GLU A 307 21.61 68.85 66.48
C GLU A 307 22.60 68.84 67.64
N ARG A 308 23.66 68.05 67.54
CA ARG A 308 24.72 68.00 68.55
C ARG A 308 25.45 69.33 68.69
N GLU A 309 25.81 69.97 67.57
CA GLU A 309 26.42 71.31 67.56
C GLU A 309 25.51 72.40 68.15
N ALA A 310 24.18 72.23 68.13
CA ALA A 310 23.24 73.18 68.71
C ALA A 310 22.98 72.96 70.22
N GLN A 311 23.37 71.80 70.76
CA GLN A 311 23.24 71.46 72.18
C GLN A 311 24.49 71.81 72.99
N GLU A 312 25.64 72.01 72.33
CA GLU A 312 26.89 72.52 72.91
C GLU A 312 26.91 74.06 72.95
#